data_AF-A0AAV7AMN4-F1
#
_entry.id   AF-A0AAV7AMN4-F1
#
_cell.length_a   1.000
_cell.length_b   1.000
_cell.length_c   1.000
_cell.angle_alpha   90.00
_cell.angle_beta   90.00
_cell.angle_gamma   90.00
#
_symmetry.space_group_name_H-M   'P 1'
#
loop_
_entity.id
_entity.type
_entity.pdbx_description
1 polymer ?
#
loop_
_entity_poly.entity_id
_entity_poly.type
_entity_poly.pdbx_seq_one_letter_code
_entity_poly.pdbx_strand_id
1 'polypeptide(L)'
;MAVLLLLLVAFLFLVKCYIDRVPTASLGDYPAPGPWFCIKRFMYLMIIQYSPKKETSYGALKAKEDQLNVSSSKQLSTHDLETPQKLTDSPHAIDSVYFTAFTKVDKSFIITRIARRSENRCEVWLFMRLDGVGDFEHPKKQQSTTPTTPNCQQGK
;
A
#
# COMPACT_ATOMS: atom_id res chain seq x y z
N MET A 1 -10.53 34.47 29.42
CA MET A 1 -11.73 33.62 29.21
C MET A 1 -11.51 32.54 28.16
N ALA A 2 -11.08 32.87 26.93
CA ALA A 2 -10.85 31.86 25.87
C ALA A 2 -9.84 30.75 26.24
N VAL A 3 -8.75 31.09 26.92
CA VAL A 3 -7.73 30.12 27.35
C VAL A 3 -8.28 29.15 28.40
N LEU A 4 -9.08 29.64 29.35
CA LEU A 4 -9.70 28.81 30.38
C LEU A 4 -10.71 27.81 29.77
N LEU A 5 -11.43 28.26 28.73
CA LEU A 5 -12.40 27.44 28.00
C LEU A 5 -11.70 26.35 27.17
N LEU A 6 -10.56 26.66 26.54
CA LEU A 6 -9.72 25.66 25.86
C LEU A 6 -9.17 24.61 26.83
N LEU A 7 -8.68 25.03 27.99
CA LEU A 7 -8.18 24.09 29.01
C LEU A 7 -9.28 23.18 29.55
N LEU A 8 -10.49 23.71 29.74
CA LEU A 8 -11.64 22.93 30.17
C LEU A 8 -12.06 21.88 29.11
N VAL A 9 -12.09 22.27 27.83
CA VAL A 9 -12.39 21.34 26.73
C VAL A 9 -11.33 20.24 26.62
N ALA A 10 -10.05 20.59 26.73
CA ALA A 10 -8.95 19.63 26.71
C ALA A 10 -9.04 18.66 27.90
N PHE A 11 -9.39 19.16 29.09
CA PHE A 11 -9.57 18.34 30.28
C PHE A 11 -10.73 17.34 30.13
N LEU A 12 -11.89 17.81 29.66
CA LEU A 12 -13.06 16.94 29.42
C LEU A 12 -12.76 15.88 28.35
N PHE A 13 -11.99 16.23 27.31
CA PHE A 13 -11.55 15.28 26.30
C PHE A 13 -10.64 14.19 26.87
N LEU A 14 -9.67 14.56 27.72
CA LEU A 14 -8.80 13.59 28.40
C LEU A 14 -9.59 12.66 29.33
N VAL A 15 -10.56 13.21 30.08
CA VAL A 15 -11.44 12.42 30.94
C VAL A 15 -12.28 11.44 30.11
N LYS A 16 -12.85 11.87 28.99
CA LYS A 16 -13.58 10.99 28.08
C LYS A 16 -12.69 9.86 27.55
N CYS A 17 -11.48 10.19 27.08
CA CYS A 17 -10.51 9.19 26.61
C CYS A 17 -10.07 8.21 27.71
N TYR A 18 -10.08 8.63 28.97
CA TYR A 18 -9.77 7.77 30.11
C TYR A 18 -10.94 6.86 30.51
N ILE A 19 -12.18 7.35 30.38
CA ILE A 19 -13.40 6.62 30.74
C ILE A 19 -13.80 5.61 29.66
N ASP A 20 -13.56 5.90 28.38
CA ASP A 20 -13.81 4.97 27.28
C ASP A 20 -12.90 3.74 27.44
N ARG A 21 -13.41 2.73 28.16
CA ARG A 21 -12.70 1.49 28.46
C ARG A 21 -12.44 0.72 27.16
N VAL A 22 -11.22 0.23 27.06
CA VAL A 22 -10.75 -0.65 25.97
C VAL A 22 -11.69 -1.85 25.85
N PRO A 23 -12.23 -2.15 24.66
CA PRO A 23 -13.01 -3.36 24.46
C PRO A 23 -12.15 -4.59 24.81
N THR A 24 -12.69 -5.49 25.61
CA THR A 24 -12.00 -6.70 26.04
C THR A 24 -11.70 -7.56 24.80
N ALA A 25 -10.45 -7.98 24.64
CA ALA A 25 -10.04 -8.77 23.48
C ALA A 25 -10.87 -10.07 23.41
N SER A 26 -11.61 -10.25 22.31
CA SER A 26 -12.26 -11.52 21.97
C SER A 26 -11.34 -12.33 21.07
N LEU A 27 -11.36 -13.65 21.26
CA LEU A 27 -10.47 -14.64 20.66
C LEU A 27 -10.26 -14.44 19.12
N GLY A 28 -9.01 -14.16 18.72
CA GLY A 28 -8.63 -13.84 17.32
C GLY A 28 -7.54 -12.75 17.24
N ASP A 29 -6.51 -12.88 18.08
CA ASP A 29 -5.63 -11.86 18.66
C ASP A 29 -5.13 -10.74 17.73
N TYR A 30 -5.80 -9.59 17.81
CA TYR A 30 -5.16 -8.30 17.63
C TYR A 30 -4.93 -7.65 19.01
N PRO A 31 -3.77 -7.02 19.26
CA PRO A 31 -3.54 -6.31 20.51
C PRO A 31 -4.59 -5.19 20.64
N ALA A 32 -5.45 -5.30 21.66
CA ALA A 32 -6.46 -4.29 21.93
C ALA A 32 -5.79 -2.92 22.18
N PRO A 33 -6.40 -1.82 21.71
CA PRO A 33 -5.80 -0.49 21.84
C PRO A 33 -5.67 -0.12 23.31
N GLY A 34 -4.44 0.01 23.82
CA GLY A 34 -4.19 0.35 25.22
C GLY A 34 -4.70 1.75 25.62
N PRO A 35 -4.68 2.11 26.92
CA PRO A 35 -5.24 3.37 27.42
C PRO A 35 -4.59 4.64 26.82
N TRP A 36 -3.39 4.52 26.27
CA TRP A 36 -2.66 5.61 25.61
C TRP A 36 -2.96 5.72 24.11
N PHE A 37 -3.80 4.84 23.56
CA PHE A 37 -4.09 4.80 22.12
C PHE A 37 -4.69 6.11 21.62
N CYS A 38 -5.62 6.71 22.37
CA CYS A 38 -6.24 7.99 22.00
C CYS A 38 -5.21 9.12 21.86
N ILE A 39 -4.25 9.20 22.80
CA ILE A 39 -3.18 10.21 22.77
C ILE A 39 -2.23 9.94 21.60
N LYS A 40 -1.82 8.68 21.39
CA LYS A 40 -0.95 8.29 20.26
C LYS A 40 -1.61 8.58 18.91
N ARG A 41 -2.91 8.28 18.78
CA ARG A 41 -3.72 8.57 17.59
C ARG A 41 -3.81 10.06 17.32
N PHE A 42 -4.04 10.87 18.36
CA PHE A 42 -4.06 12.33 18.22
C PHE A 42 -2.71 12.87 17.76
N MET A 43 -1.61 12.46 18.39
CA MET A 43 -0.26 12.84 17.94
C MET A 43 0.00 12.43 16.49
N TYR A 44 -0.37 11.22 16.11
CA TYR A 44 -0.17 10.72 14.74
C TYR A 44 -0.96 11.53 13.71
N LEU A 45 -2.21 11.89 14.01
CA LEU A 45 -3.02 12.75 13.15
C LEU A 45 -2.42 14.15 13.02
N MET A 46 -1.89 14.72 14.11
CA MET A 46 -1.16 15.98 14.07
C MET A 46 0.08 15.85 13.17
N ILE A 47 0.86 14.79 13.31
CA ILE A 47 2.03 14.57 12.43
C ILE A 47 1.62 14.48 10.96
N ILE A 48 0.52 13.80 10.61
CA ILE A 48 0.05 13.72 9.22
C ILE A 48 -0.43 15.08 8.69
N GLN A 49 -1.18 15.83 9.50
CA GLN A 49 -1.73 17.12 9.08
C GLN A 49 -0.65 18.20 8.96
N TYR A 50 0.36 18.17 9.83
CA TYR A 50 1.44 19.15 9.89
C TYR A 50 2.73 18.70 9.22
N SER A 51 2.83 17.44 8.79
CA SER A 51 3.94 17.01 7.95
C SER A 51 3.81 17.78 6.63
N PRO A 52 4.85 18.52 6.22
CA PRO A 52 4.84 19.18 4.93
C PRO A 52 4.56 18.10 3.89
N LYS A 53 3.51 18.29 3.08
CA LYS A 53 3.28 17.47 1.89
C LYS A 53 4.51 17.67 1.04
N LYS A 54 5.50 16.78 1.17
CA LYS A 54 6.59 16.70 0.23
C LYS A 54 5.92 16.26 -1.06
N GLU A 55 5.68 17.23 -1.94
CA GLU A 55 5.51 16.99 -3.37
C GLU A 55 6.82 16.35 -3.83
N THR A 56 6.97 15.07 -3.50
CA THR A 56 7.95 14.21 -4.13
C THR A 56 7.59 14.25 -5.61
N SER A 57 8.63 14.42 -6.41
CA SER A 57 8.67 14.77 -7.83
C SER A 57 8.02 13.76 -8.78
N TYR A 58 6.87 13.21 -8.41
CA TYR A 58 5.99 12.37 -9.24
C TYR A 58 5.24 13.19 -10.31
N GLY A 59 5.34 14.51 -10.32
CA GLY A 59 4.77 15.36 -11.37
C GLY A 59 5.42 15.15 -12.75
N ALA A 60 6.72 14.80 -12.80
CA ALA A 60 7.43 14.60 -14.06
C ALA A 60 7.14 13.25 -14.73
N LEU A 61 6.72 12.23 -13.97
CA LEU A 61 6.25 10.96 -14.52
C LEU A 61 4.79 11.02 -14.97
N LYS A 62 3.98 11.90 -14.34
CA LYS A 62 2.55 12.06 -14.63
C LYS A 62 2.25 12.52 -16.05
N ALA A 63 3.12 13.34 -16.65
CA ALA A 63 2.97 13.76 -18.05
C ALA A 63 3.17 12.63 -19.08
N LYS A 64 3.72 11.48 -18.67
CA LYS A 64 3.86 10.28 -19.52
C LYS A 64 2.82 9.20 -19.21
N GLU A 65 2.04 9.35 -18.14
CA GLU A 65 1.09 8.35 -17.63
C GLU A 65 -0.34 8.55 -18.17
N ASP A 66 -0.63 9.66 -18.87
CA ASP A 66 -1.90 9.90 -19.55
C ASP A 66 -2.20 8.91 -20.71
N GLN A 67 -1.32 7.94 -20.97
CA GLN A 67 -1.57 6.81 -21.90
C GLN A 67 -1.79 5.45 -21.22
N LEU A 68 -1.69 5.34 -19.90
CA LEU A 68 -1.99 4.10 -19.18
C LEU A 68 -3.01 4.37 -18.08
N ASN A 69 -4.20 3.76 -18.22
CA ASN A 69 -5.31 3.74 -17.27
C ASN A 69 -4.94 3.04 -15.93
N VAL A 70 -3.91 3.51 -15.24
CA VAL A 70 -3.62 3.14 -13.86
C VAL A 70 -4.15 4.28 -13.01
N SER A 71 -5.32 4.07 -12.41
CA SER A 71 -5.94 5.05 -11.53
C SER A 71 -4.99 5.38 -10.39
N SER A 72 -4.41 6.58 -10.42
CA SER A 72 -3.58 7.10 -9.35
C SER A 72 -4.34 7.01 -8.03
N SER A 73 -3.68 6.50 -6.99
CA SER A 73 -4.15 6.50 -5.62
C SER A 73 -4.60 7.91 -5.23
N LYS A 74 -5.91 8.17 -5.29
CA LYS A 74 -6.50 9.34 -4.63
C LYS A 74 -6.11 9.26 -3.15
N GLN A 75 -5.87 10.40 -2.51
CA GLN A 75 -5.84 10.47 -1.05
C GLN A 75 -7.23 10.05 -0.55
N LEU A 76 -7.46 8.73 -0.38
CA LEU A 76 -8.66 8.22 0.24
C LEU A 76 -8.61 8.60 1.72
N SER A 77 -9.71 9.14 2.24
CA SER A 77 -9.84 9.35 3.67
C SER A 77 -9.84 8.00 4.39
N THR A 78 -9.47 7.96 5.67
CA THR A 78 -9.47 6.69 6.43
C THR A 78 -10.85 6.03 6.47
N HIS A 79 -11.92 6.81 6.33
CA HIS A 79 -13.28 6.28 6.24
C HIS A 79 -13.55 5.61 4.89
N ASP A 80 -12.99 6.14 3.80
CA ASP A 80 -13.18 5.58 2.45
C ASP A 80 -12.46 4.24 2.27
N LEU A 81 -11.43 3.96 3.08
CA LEU A 81 -10.72 2.68 3.08
C LEU A 81 -11.55 1.54 3.68
N GLU A 82 -12.46 1.86 4.60
CA GLU A 82 -13.34 0.88 5.26
C GLU A 82 -14.63 0.64 4.46
N THR A 83 -14.98 1.56 3.54
CA THR A 83 -16.14 1.38 2.68
C THR A 83 -15.82 0.46 1.50
N PRO A 84 -16.70 -0.51 1.16
CA PRO A 84 -16.53 -1.31 -0.04
C PRO A 84 -16.45 -0.39 -1.25
N GLN A 85 -15.41 -0.56 -2.06
CA GLN A 85 -15.24 0.22 -3.28
C GLN A 85 -16.45 0.01 -4.18
N LYS A 86 -17.13 1.10 -4.56
CA LYS A 86 -18.22 1.03 -5.54
C LYS A 86 -17.64 0.55 -6.87
N LEU A 87 -17.96 -0.68 -7.25
CA LEU A 87 -17.60 -1.23 -8.54
C LEU A 87 -18.50 -0.60 -9.61
N THR A 88 -17.89 0.06 -10.59
CA THR A 88 -18.60 0.49 -11.80
C THR A 88 -18.73 -0.72 -12.72
N ASP A 89 -19.95 -1.01 -13.16
CA ASP A 89 -20.18 -2.09 -14.11
C ASP A 89 -19.67 -1.66 -15.49
N SER A 90 -18.56 -2.26 -15.93
CA SER A 90 -17.93 -1.97 -17.22
C SER A 90 -17.72 -3.30 -17.95
N PRO A 91 -18.10 -3.39 -19.24
CA PRO A 91 -17.95 -4.62 -20.02
C PRO A 91 -16.48 -5.05 -20.20
N HIS A 92 -15.53 -4.16 -19.89
CA HIS A 92 -14.09 -4.43 -19.94
C HIS A 92 -13.43 -4.42 -18.56
N ALA A 93 -14.21 -4.45 -17.47
CA ALA A 93 -13.67 -4.60 -16.13
C ALA A 93 -12.98 -5.96 -15.98
N ILE A 94 -11.83 -5.96 -15.31
CA ILE A 94 -11.05 -7.16 -15.03
C ILE A 94 -10.95 -7.27 -13.51
N ASP A 95 -11.42 -8.39 -12.98
CA ASP A 95 -11.19 -8.73 -11.58
C ASP A 95 -9.75 -9.20 -11.44
N SER A 96 -8.91 -8.42 -10.75
CA SER A 96 -7.52 -8.77 -10.52
C SER A 96 -7.05 -8.44 -9.12
N VAL A 97 -6.34 -9.38 -8.51
CA VAL A 97 -5.70 -9.24 -7.21
C VAL A 97 -4.20 -9.13 -7.39
N TYR A 98 -3.59 -8.22 -6.66
CA TYR A 98 -2.15 -7.93 -6.71
C TYR A 98 -1.54 -8.14 -5.31
N PHE A 99 -0.52 -8.98 -5.24
CA PHE A 99 0.24 -9.23 -4.03
C PHE A 99 1.70 -8.85 -4.25
N THR A 100 2.26 -8.09 -3.32
CA THR A 100 3.67 -7.73 -3.33
C THR A 100 4.25 -7.88 -1.94
N ALA A 101 5.39 -8.54 -1.84
CA ALA A 101 6.18 -8.57 -0.62
C ALA A 101 7.66 -8.35 -0.95
N PHE A 102 8.31 -7.55 -0.11
CA PHE A 102 9.71 -7.15 -0.27
C PHE A 102 10.42 -7.31 1.07
N THR A 103 11.61 -7.93 1.07
CA THR A 103 12.50 -7.91 2.23
C THR A 103 13.74 -7.08 1.93
N LYS A 104 14.12 -6.20 2.87
CA LYS A 104 15.32 -5.34 2.71
C LYS A 104 16.61 -6.10 2.96
N VAL A 105 16.58 -7.11 3.84
CA VAL A 105 17.77 -7.84 4.30
C VAL A 105 18.33 -8.66 3.15
N ASP A 106 17.49 -9.48 2.52
CA ASP A 106 17.91 -10.46 1.53
C ASP A 106 17.62 -10.01 0.10
N LYS A 107 17.33 -8.72 -0.15
CA LYS A 107 16.95 -8.16 -1.46
C LYS A 107 15.95 -9.00 -2.27
N SER A 108 15.17 -9.82 -1.57
CA SER A 108 14.27 -10.82 -2.13
C SER A 108 12.87 -10.24 -2.18
N PHE A 109 12.16 -10.52 -3.25
CA PHE A 109 10.82 -10.01 -3.43
C PHE A 109 9.96 -10.97 -4.24
N ILE A 110 8.66 -10.90 -4.00
CA ILE A 110 7.64 -11.62 -4.75
C ILE A 110 6.57 -10.62 -5.18
N ILE A 111 6.23 -10.68 -6.45
CA ILE A 111 5.17 -9.93 -7.09
C ILE A 111 4.28 -10.98 -7.75
N THR A 112 3.02 -11.06 -7.33
CA THR A 112 2.04 -11.98 -7.89
C THR A 112 0.79 -11.22 -8.29
N ARG A 113 0.29 -11.47 -9.50
CA ARG A 113 -0.99 -10.97 -9.97
C ARG A 113 -1.82 -12.14 -10.45
N ILE A 114 -3.06 -12.20 -10.00
CA ILE A 114 -4.05 -13.15 -10.50
C ILE A 114 -5.21 -12.33 -11.04
N ALA A 115 -5.55 -12.52 -12.30
CA ALA A 115 -6.65 -11.81 -12.95
C ALA A 115 -7.61 -12.79 -13.63
N ARG A 116 -8.90 -12.62 -13.41
CA ARG A 116 -9.95 -13.32 -14.15
C ARG A 116 -10.25 -12.53 -15.42
N ARG A 117 -10.04 -13.15 -16.58
CA ARG A 117 -10.36 -12.61 -17.90
C ARG A 117 -11.69 -13.16 -18.40
N SER A 118 -12.20 -12.57 -19.48
CA SER A 118 -13.33 -13.10 -20.22
C SER A 118 -13.06 -14.54 -20.69
N GLU A 119 -14.11 -15.29 -21.01
CA GLU A 119 -14.02 -16.68 -21.50
C GLU A 119 -13.44 -17.68 -20.48
N ASN A 120 -13.67 -17.46 -19.18
CA ASN A 120 -13.17 -18.33 -18.10
C ASN A 120 -11.65 -18.53 -18.11
N ARG A 121 -10.89 -17.57 -18.67
CA ARG A 121 -9.43 -17.61 -18.65
C ARG A 121 -8.90 -16.95 -17.37
N CYS A 122 -7.89 -17.55 -16.78
CA CYS A 122 -7.15 -16.99 -15.66
C CYS A 122 -5.76 -16.56 -16.15
N GLU A 123 -5.38 -15.32 -15.84
CA GLU A 123 -4.06 -14.78 -16.13
C GLU A 123 -3.29 -14.68 -14.81
N VAL A 124 -2.17 -15.39 -14.74
CA VAL A 124 -1.31 -15.43 -13.55
C VAL A 124 0.06 -14.88 -13.92
N TRP A 125 0.47 -13.82 -13.24
CA TRP A 125 1.83 -13.30 -13.28
C TRP A 125 2.50 -13.62 -11.96
N LEU A 126 3.65 -14.26 -12.01
CA LEU A 126 4.50 -14.49 -10.85
C LEU A 126 5.88 -13.98 -11.20
N PHE A 127 6.40 -13.08 -10.38
CA PHE A 127 7.78 -12.63 -10.47
C PHE A 127 8.39 -12.71 -9.08
N MET A 128 9.40 -13.55 -8.92
CA MET A 128 10.05 -13.80 -7.65
C MET A 128 11.55 -13.68 -7.84
N ARG A 129 12.20 -12.88 -7.00
CA ARG A 129 13.64 -12.82 -6.90
C ARG A 129 14.07 -13.33 -5.53
N LEU A 130 14.97 -14.30 -5.54
CA LEU A 130 15.60 -14.84 -4.34
C LEU A 130 17.10 -14.57 -4.42
N ASP A 131 17.65 -13.93 -3.39
CA ASP A 131 19.08 -13.67 -3.33
C ASP A 131 19.88 -14.97 -3.21
N GLY A 132 20.98 -15.05 -3.95
CA GLY A 132 21.77 -16.28 -4.11
C GLY A 132 21.18 -17.37 -5.02
N VAL A 133 19.89 -17.29 -5.41
CA VAL A 133 19.26 -18.29 -6.30
C VAL A 133 18.99 -17.72 -7.70
N GLY A 134 18.42 -16.51 -7.79
CA GLY A 134 18.11 -15.83 -9.04
C GLY A 134 16.66 -15.40 -9.18
N ASP A 135 16.25 -15.17 -10.44
CA ASP A 135 14.96 -14.61 -10.81
C ASP A 135 14.04 -15.68 -11.43
N PHE A 136 12.81 -15.74 -10.96
CA PHE A 136 11.76 -16.64 -11.42
C PHE A 136 10.61 -15.82 -11.99
N GLU A 137 10.25 -16.09 -13.24
CA GLU A 137 9.13 -15.43 -13.92
C GLU A 137 8.13 -16.45 -14.47
N HIS A 138 6.84 -16.15 -14.29
CA HIS A 138 5.72 -16.80 -14.94
C HIS A 138 4.71 -15.75 -15.42
N PRO A 139 4.14 -15.87 -16.64
CA PRO A 139 4.46 -16.87 -17.65
C PRO A 139 5.92 -16.75 -18.12
N LYS A 140 6.55 -17.90 -18.41
CA LYS A 140 7.94 -17.93 -18.89
C LYS A 140 7.97 -17.17 -20.21
N LYS A 141 8.74 -16.07 -20.31
CA LYS A 141 8.94 -15.42 -21.60
C LYS A 141 9.46 -16.49 -22.56
N GLN A 142 8.79 -16.66 -23.70
CA GLN A 142 9.39 -17.44 -24.78
C GLN A 142 10.74 -16.79 -25.06
N GLN A 143 11.82 -17.53 -24.84
CA GLN A 143 13.16 -17.08 -25.20
C GLN A 143 13.13 -16.85 -26.71
N SER A 144 12.92 -15.61 -27.14
CA SER A 144 13.43 -15.20 -28.43
C SER A 144 14.93 -15.40 -28.33
N THR A 145 15.45 -16.32 -29.13
CA THR A 145 16.88 -16.55 -29.29
C THR A 145 17.49 -15.26 -29.82
N THR A 146 17.83 -14.32 -28.94
CA THR A 146 18.74 -13.24 -29.27
C THR A 146 20.14 -13.86 -29.35
N PRO A 147 20.86 -13.66 -30.46
CA PRO A 147 22.18 -14.23 -30.62
C PRO A 147 23.11 -13.64 -29.56
N THR A 148 23.81 -14.54 -28.88
CA THR A 148 24.85 -14.31 -27.88
C THR A 148 25.75 -13.15 -28.30
N THR A 149 25.67 -12.01 -27.62
CA THR A 149 26.68 -10.96 -27.77
C THR A 149 27.98 -11.47 -27.16
N PRO A 150 29.10 -11.51 -27.90
CA PRO A 150 30.36 -12.01 -27.40
C PRO A 150 30.94 -11.09 -26.33
N ASN A 151 31.60 -11.70 -25.34
CA ASN A 151 32.40 -11.10 -24.28
C ASN A 151 33.02 -9.75 -24.66
N CYS A 152 32.57 -8.67 -24.02
CA CYS A 152 33.41 -7.48 -23.86
C CYS A 152 34.42 -7.78 -22.75
N GLN A 153 35.65 -8.08 -23.15
CA GLN A 153 36.78 -8.20 -22.25
C GLN A 153 36.95 -6.89 -21.47
N GLN A 154 37.07 -7.02 -20.15
CA GLN A 154 37.55 -5.94 -19.28
C GLN A 154 39.00 -5.61 -19.68
N GLY A 155 39.18 -4.44 -20.28
CA GLY A 155 40.48 -3.78 -20.41
C GLY A 155 40.89 -3.19 -19.07
N LYS A 156 42.11 -3.50 -18.65
CA LYS A 156 42.83 -2.96 -17.48
C LYS A 156 42.97 -1.45 -17.52
#